data_AF-A0A820I6J3-F1
#
_entry.id   AF-A0A820I6J3-F1
#
_cell.length_a   1.000
_cell.length_b   1.000
_cell.length_c   1.000
_cell.angle_alpha   90.00
_cell.angle_beta   90.00
_cell.angle_gamma   90.00
#
_symmetry.space_group_name_H-M   'P 1'
#
loop_
_entity.id
_entity.type
_entity.pdbx_description
1 polymer ?
#
loop_
_entity_poly.entity_id
_entity_poly.type
_entity_poly.pdbx_seq_one_letter_code
_entity_poly.pdbx_strand_id
1 'polypeptide(L)'
;MDGSETDQSLSFVKPGSGKSAYWDKYQEILANNIRQRFIICNDCSSVLTWTASDGTNVMKKHAPACSKTKECQPQNQPRITSMFKPTATITPGQLRFLKNKILGGATELCVLDARPFNIINGDGFKEFCQKIYDAGKHCGNMVDFNQLLPHCTTLENDWPVQVEHYIAAVLHPQFKHLDIFIKQIRRHAHELVKNKIQTYPTTSSSSSTTNLSNDTDLFPSLYDKPKDTIKKREFEMYLNSDLRLQEGEDLLKF
;
A
#
# COMPACT_ATOMS: atom_id res chain seq x y z
N MET A 1 22.45 8.95 10.64
CA MET A 1 21.38 9.97 10.54
C MET A 1 20.37 9.59 11.60
N ASP A 2 20.49 10.19 12.77
CA ASP A 2 19.56 9.95 13.88
C ASP A 2 18.23 10.56 13.50
N GLY A 3 17.27 9.69 13.17
CA GLY A 3 15.87 10.07 13.01
C GLY A 3 15.30 10.34 14.39
N SER A 4 15.47 11.57 14.88
CA SER A 4 14.76 12.04 16.06
C SER A 4 13.27 12.06 15.73
N GLU A 5 12.53 11.04 16.17
CA GLU A 5 11.07 11.10 16.25
C GLU A 5 10.71 12.33 17.08
N THR A 6 10.24 13.37 16.42
CA THR A 6 9.73 14.55 17.10
C THR A 6 8.42 14.16 17.75
N ASP A 7 8.48 13.92 19.05
CA ASP A 7 7.33 13.62 19.89
C ASP A 7 6.28 14.72 19.70
N GLN A 8 5.12 14.37 19.15
CA GLN A 8 4.07 15.35 18.87
C GLN A 8 3.39 15.73 20.19
N SER A 9 3.80 16.85 20.76
CA SER A 9 3.21 17.37 21.99
C SER A 9 1.80 17.90 21.74
N LEU A 10 0.82 17.38 22.50
CA LEU A 10 -0.55 17.88 22.54
C LEU A 10 -0.74 18.74 23.80
N SER A 11 -1.38 19.90 23.63
CA SER A 11 -1.73 20.80 24.74
C SER A 11 -3.18 21.28 24.62
N PHE A 12 -3.78 21.60 25.77
CA PHE A 12 -5.17 22.04 25.87
C PHE A 12 -5.20 23.45 26.43
N VAL A 13 -5.78 24.38 25.67
CA VAL A 13 -5.77 25.81 26.01
C VAL A 13 -7.20 26.33 26.10
N LYS A 14 -7.47 27.17 27.11
CA LYS A 14 -8.75 27.84 27.20
C LYS A 14 -8.91 28.84 26.06
N PRO A 15 -10.09 28.92 25.43
CA PRO A 15 -10.37 29.90 24.39
C PRO A 15 -10.19 31.33 24.91
N GLY A 16 -9.75 32.24 24.03
CA GLY A 16 -9.54 33.65 24.40
C GLY A 16 -10.81 34.38 24.87
N SER A 17 -10.64 35.44 25.68
CA SER A 17 -11.73 36.27 26.20
C SER A 17 -12.52 36.95 25.08
N GLY A 18 -13.86 36.94 25.16
CA GLY A 18 -14.75 37.52 24.15
C GLY A 18 -15.57 36.50 23.35
N LYS A 19 -15.41 35.21 23.64
CA LYS A 19 -16.27 34.17 23.06
C LYS A 19 -17.55 33.97 23.88
N SER A 20 -18.54 33.30 23.26
CA SER A 20 -19.83 32.99 23.89
C SER A 20 -19.65 32.13 25.16
N ALA A 21 -20.58 32.25 26.12
CA ALA A 21 -20.54 31.52 27.40
C ALA A 21 -20.48 29.98 27.26
N TYR A 22 -20.78 29.43 26.07
CA TYR A 22 -20.62 28.01 25.80
C TYR A 22 -19.17 27.53 25.90
N TRP A 23 -18.21 28.41 25.62
CA TRP A 23 -16.79 28.10 25.57
C TRP A 23 -16.16 27.77 26.93
N ASP A 24 -16.81 28.12 28.04
CA ASP A 24 -16.32 27.79 29.39
C ASP A 24 -16.28 26.27 29.65
N LYS A 25 -17.05 25.50 28.88
CA LYS A 25 -17.14 24.05 28.97
C LYS A 25 -16.22 23.31 27.99
N TYR A 26 -15.39 24.02 27.24
CA TYR A 26 -14.53 23.42 26.22
C TYR A 26 -13.11 23.98 26.28
N GLN A 27 -12.15 23.20 25.77
CA GLN A 27 -10.77 23.60 25.56
C GLN A 27 -10.38 23.38 24.10
N GLU A 28 -9.55 24.27 23.55
CA GLU A 28 -8.96 24.08 22.22
C GLU A 28 -7.77 23.13 22.29
N ILE A 29 -7.62 22.28 21.28
CA ILE A 29 -6.49 21.36 21.16
C ILE A 29 -5.42 22.02 20.30
N LEU A 30 -4.19 22.08 20.82
CA LEU A 30 -3.01 22.54 20.11
C LEU A 30 -2.07 21.35 19.91
N ALA A 31 -1.65 21.12 18.66
CA ALA A 31 -0.60 20.16 18.34
C ALA A 31 0.66 20.95 18.01
N ASN A 32 1.74 20.75 18.77
CA ASN A 32 2.99 21.50 18.62
C ASN A 32 2.77 23.02 18.63
N ASN A 33 1.94 23.50 19.54
CA ASN A 33 1.50 24.90 19.65
C ASN A 33 0.70 25.46 18.46
N ILE A 34 0.29 24.61 17.50
CA ILE A 34 -0.57 25.00 16.38
C ILE A 34 -2.02 24.66 16.73
N ARG A 35 -2.90 25.68 16.73
CA ARG A 35 -4.34 25.51 16.97
C ARG A 35 -4.95 24.57 15.94
N GLN A 36 -5.57 23.51 16.43
CA GLN A 36 -6.31 22.58 15.60
C GLN A 36 -7.78 22.98 15.53
N ARG A 37 -8.50 22.49 14.52
CA ARG A 37 -9.96 22.65 14.39
C ARG A 37 -10.74 21.68 15.28
N PHE A 38 -10.19 21.38 16.45
CA PHE A 38 -10.74 20.46 17.42
C PHE A 38 -10.87 21.14 18.78
N ILE A 39 -11.96 20.84 19.46
CA ILE A 39 -12.20 21.21 20.85
C ILE A 39 -12.52 19.96 21.65
N ILE A 40 -12.16 19.95 22.92
CA ILE A 40 -12.53 18.89 23.85
C ILE A 40 -13.55 19.43 24.85
N CYS A 41 -14.60 18.65 25.13
CA CYS A 41 -15.57 18.99 26.17
C CYS A 41 -15.02 18.64 27.56
N ASN A 42 -15.04 19.60 28.49
CA ASN A 42 -14.54 19.42 29.86
C ASN A 42 -15.41 18.46 30.71
N ASP A 43 -16.67 18.24 30.31
CA ASP A 43 -17.61 17.40 31.05
C ASP A 43 -17.53 15.91 30.64
N CYS A 44 -17.46 15.61 29.33
CA CYS A 44 -17.48 14.23 28.82
C CYS A 44 -16.19 13.80 28.10
N SER A 45 -15.19 14.68 27.99
CA SER A 45 -13.94 14.45 27.24
C SER A 45 -14.13 14.10 25.76
N SER A 46 -15.31 14.33 25.18
CA SER A 46 -15.52 14.13 23.73
C SER A 46 -14.79 15.19 22.92
N VAL A 47 -14.15 14.75 21.83
CA VAL A 47 -13.47 15.62 20.87
C VAL A 47 -14.44 15.98 19.75
N LEU A 48 -14.60 17.26 19.48
CA LEU A 48 -15.53 17.80 18.47
C LEU A 48 -14.75 18.63 17.44
N THR A 49 -15.09 18.46 16.17
CA THR A 49 -14.59 19.32 15.09
C THR A 49 -15.37 20.62 15.04
N TRP A 50 -14.70 21.76 14.90
CA TRP A 50 -15.34 23.07 14.83
C TRP A 50 -14.72 23.98 13.77
N THR A 51 -15.50 24.93 13.28
CA THR A 51 -15.09 26.00 12.35
C THR A 51 -15.47 27.35 12.93
N ALA A 52 -14.80 28.44 12.49
CA ALA A 52 -15.12 29.78 12.95
C ALA A 52 -16.60 30.18 12.72
N SER A 53 -17.23 29.65 11.66
CA SER A 53 -18.65 29.86 11.35
C SER A 53 -19.60 29.08 12.26
N ASP A 54 -19.22 27.85 12.66
CA ASP A 54 -20.16 26.91 13.30
C ASP A 54 -19.84 26.57 14.76
N GLY A 55 -18.82 27.23 15.35
CA GLY A 55 -18.33 26.90 16.69
C GLY A 55 -19.44 26.79 17.74
N THR A 56 -20.24 27.85 17.89
CA THR A 56 -21.35 27.87 18.84
C THR A 56 -22.41 26.82 18.54
N ASN A 57 -22.66 26.50 17.26
CA ASN A 57 -23.66 25.51 16.86
C ASN A 57 -23.26 24.09 17.25
N VAL A 58 -21.99 23.71 17.06
CA VAL A 58 -21.47 22.39 17.44
C VAL A 58 -21.58 22.20 18.95
N MET A 59 -21.14 23.18 19.74
CA MET A 59 -21.21 23.14 21.20
C MET A 59 -22.66 23.14 21.71
N LYS A 60 -23.56 23.91 21.07
CA LYS A 60 -24.98 23.95 21.44
C LYS A 60 -25.69 22.63 21.16
N LYS A 61 -25.36 21.94 20.06
CA LYS A 61 -25.86 20.60 19.74
C LYS A 61 -25.33 19.55 20.72
N HIS A 62 -24.08 19.69 21.17
CA HIS A 62 -23.46 18.76 22.10
C HIS A 62 -23.99 18.91 23.54
N ALA A 63 -24.15 20.14 24.04
CA ALA A 63 -24.54 20.42 25.42
C ALA A 63 -25.73 19.60 25.97
N PRO A 64 -26.89 19.46 25.27
CA PRO A 64 -28.01 18.68 25.79
C PRO A 64 -27.75 17.17 25.79
N ALA A 65 -26.88 16.66 24.92
CA ALA A 65 -26.48 15.26 24.91
C ALA A 65 -25.45 14.97 26.01
N CYS A 66 -24.50 15.89 26.21
CA CYS A 66 -23.43 15.78 27.21
C CYS A 66 -23.96 15.69 28.64
N SER A 67 -24.96 16.48 29.00
CA SER A 67 -25.53 16.48 30.36
C SER A 67 -26.25 15.18 30.69
N LYS A 68 -26.83 14.50 29.68
CA LYS A 68 -27.51 13.21 29.85
C LYS A 68 -26.51 12.06 30.10
N THR A 69 -25.25 12.26 29.73
CA THR A 69 -24.17 11.29 29.90
C THR A 69 -23.61 11.24 31.32
N LYS A 70 -23.96 12.18 32.21
CA LYS A 70 -23.56 12.11 33.63
C LYS A 70 -24.26 10.97 34.38
N GLU A 71 -25.38 10.48 33.86
CA GLU A 71 -26.01 9.21 34.27
C GLU A 71 -25.65 8.06 33.32
N CYS A 72 -24.45 8.07 32.75
CA CYS A 72 -23.80 6.82 32.38
C CYS A 72 -23.49 6.05 33.66
N GLN A 73 -24.53 5.46 34.26
CA GLN A 73 -24.37 4.12 34.79
C GLN A 73 -23.58 3.32 33.75
N PRO A 74 -22.62 2.47 34.17
CA PRO A 74 -21.92 1.59 33.25
C PRO A 74 -22.96 0.63 32.64
N GLN A 75 -23.66 1.07 31.60
CA GLN A 75 -24.64 0.29 30.87
C GLN A 75 -23.83 -0.71 30.06
N ASN A 76 -23.52 -1.84 30.69
CA ASN A 76 -23.03 -3.05 30.05
C ASN A 76 -22.02 -2.77 28.94
N GLN A 77 -21.01 -1.93 29.17
CA GLN A 77 -19.81 -2.06 28.37
C GLN A 77 -19.33 -3.47 28.69
N PRO A 78 -19.35 -4.42 27.74
CA PRO A 78 -18.91 -5.77 28.02
C PRO A 78 -17.49 -5.62 28.55
N ARG A 79 -17.30 -5.95 29.82
CA ARG A 79 -15.98 -5.96 30.45
C ARG A 79 -15.08 -6.71 29.47
N ILE A 80 -13.99 -6.08 29.03
CA ILE A 80 -13.00 -6.73 28.18
C ILE A 80 -12.40 -7.86 29.04
N THR A 81 -13.06 -9.01 29.05
CA THR A 81 -12.70 -10.19 29.85
C THR A 81 -11.60 -10.99 29.16
N SER A 82 -11.34 -10.71 27.88
CA SER A 82 -10.16 -11.18 27.18
C SER A 82 -9.42 -9.97 26.62
N MET A 83 -8.26 -9.67 27.21
CA MET A 83 -7.25 -8.92 26.47
C MET A 83 -6.92 -9.76 25.24
N PHE A 84 -6.83 -9.12 24.08
CA PHE A 84 -6.39 -9.74 22.83
C PHE A 84 -5.13 -10.55 23.14
N LYS A 85 -5.23 -11.88 23.14
CA LYS A 85 -4.06 -12.71 23.38
C LYS A 85 -3.10 -12.39 22.24
N PRO A 86 -1.85 -11.98 22.53
CA PRO A 86 -0.85 -11.74 21.49
C PRO A 86 -0.87 -12.92 20.52
N THR A 87 -0.95 -12.62 19.22
CA THR A 87 -0.88 -13.63 18.16
C THR A 87 0.24 -14.59 18.51
N ALA A 88 -0.10 -15.88 18.65
CA ALA A 88 0.84 -16.89 19.14
C ALA A 88 2.18 -16.73 18.41
N THR A 89 3.25 -16.46 19.18
CA THR A 89 4.59 -16.30 18.62
C THR A 89 4.96 -17.57 17.88
N ILE A 90 5.16 -17.46 16.57
CA ILE A 90 5.56 -18.58 15.71
C ILE A 90 6.90 -19.10 16.23
N THR A 91 6.95 -20.37 16.61
CA THR A 91 8.21 -20.97 17.08
C THR A 91 9.22 -21.06 15.93
N PRO A 92 10.54 -21.03 16.19
CA PRO A 92 11.54 -21.18 15.14
C PRO A 92 11.37 -22.43 14.26
N GLY A 93 10.89 -23.53 14.86
CA GLY A 93 10.57 -24.78 14.15
C GLY A 93 9.40 -24.62 13.17
N GLN A 94 8.31 -23.98 13.61
CA GLN A 94 7.17 -23.67 12.73
C GLN A 94 7.57 -22.73 11.60
N LEU A 95 8.40 -21.71 11.89
CA LEU A 95 8.87 -20.78 10.87
C LEU A 95 9.72 -21.49 9.81
N ARG A 96 10.62 -22.40 10.20
CA ARG A 96 11.41 -23.19 9.26
C ARG A 96 10.52 -24.07 8.38
N PHE A 97 9.55 -24.76 8.98
CA PHE A 97 8.60 -25.58 8.25
C PHE A 97 7.80 -24.78 7.22
N LEU A 98 7.26 -23.62 7.62
CA LEU A 98 6.53 -22.72 6.73
C LEU A 98 7.42 -22.19 5.60
N LYS A 99 8.65 -21.77 5.90
CA LYS A 99 9.61 -21.31 4.89
C LYS A 99 9.89 -22.38 3.83
N ASN A 100 10.05 -23.63 4.23
CA ASN A 100 10.28 -24.72 3.27
C ASN A 100 9.07 -24.98 2.37
N LYS A 101 7.85 -24.87 2.89
CA LYS A 101 6.62 -24.98 2.09
C LYS A 101 6.48 -23.83 1.10
N ILE A 102 6.73 -22.60 1.54
CA ILE A 102 6.72 -21.41 0.68
C ILE A 102 7.79 -21.52 -0.41
N LEU A 103 8.99 -22.01 -0.06
CA LEU A 103 10.08 -22.20 -1.01
C LEU A 103 9.71 -23.16 -2.15
N GLY A 104 9.03 -24.27 -1.82
CA GLY A 104 8.53 -25.21 -2.83
C GLY A 104 7.57 -24.54 -3.82
N GLY A 105 6.50 -23.91 -3.31
CA GLY A 105 5.53 -23.23 -4.17
C GLY A 105 6.12 -22.05 -4.96
N ALA A 106 7.07 -21.32 -4.39
CA ALA A 106 7.74 -20.24 -5.09
C ALA A 106 8.68 -20.75 -6.20
N THR A 107 9.29 -21.92 -6.01
CA THR A 107 10.08 -22.59 -7.05
C THR A 107 9.18 -23.07 -8.17
N GLU A 108 8.04 -23.70 -7.85
CA GLU A 108 7.03 -24.11 -8.82
C GLU A 108 6.51 -22.92 -9.62
N LEU A 109 6.19 -21.80 -8.98
CA LEU A 109 5.81 -20.55 -9.65
C LEU A 109 6.87 -20.11 -10.67
N CYS A 110 8.15 -20.12 -10.30
CA CYS A 110 9.22 -19.68 -11.20
C CYS A 110 9.40 -20.64 -12.39
N VAL A 111 9.30 -21.95 -12.15
CA VAL A 111 9.52 -22.98 -13.17
C VAL A 111 8.32 -23.11 -14.11
N LEU A 112 7.11 -23.22 -13.56
CA LEU A 112 5.88 -23.45 -14.34
C LEU A 112 5.45 -22.20 -15.12
N ASP A 113 5.61 -21.01 -14.53
CA ASP A 113 5.19 -19.76 -15.17
C ASP A 113 6.36 -19.01 -15.84
N ALA A 114 7.54 -19.66 -15.94
CA ALA A 114 8.77 -19.10 -16.49
C ALA A 114 9.10 -17.69 -15.95
N ARG A 115 8.96 -17.50 -14.64
CA ARG A 115 9.24 -16.22 -13.96
C ARG A 115 10.66 -16.18 -13.40
N PRO A 116 11.32 -15.01 -13.40
CA PRO A 116 12.63 -14.88 -12.78
C PRO A 116 12.53 -15.02 -11.26
N PHE A 117 13.51 -15.66 -10.62
CA PHE A 117 13.53 -15.87 -9.17
C PHE A 117 13.44 -14.57 -8.34
N ASN A 118 13.83 -13.44 -8.92
CA ASN A 118 13.74 -12.14 -8.26
C ASN A 118 12.29 -11.63 -8.09
N ILE A 119 11.28 -12.23 -8.74
CA ILE A 119 9.88 -11.85 -8.59
C ILE A 119 9.41 -11.89 -7.14
N ILE A 120 9.92 -12.85 -6.36
CA ILE A 120 9.59 -13.05 -4.93
C ILE A 120 10.04 -11.85 -4.08
N ASN A 121 11.06 -11.12 -4.54
CA ASN A 121 11.57 -9.94 -3.84
C ASN A 121 10.78 -8.66 -4.19
N GLY A 122 9.93 -8.69 -5.22
CA GLY A 122 9.15 -7.54 -5.66
C GLY A 122 8.07 -7.16 -4.65
N ASP A 123 7.96 -5.87 -4.35
CA ASP A 123 7.01 -5.40 -3.34
C ASP A 123 5.55 -5.63 -3.74
N GLY A 124 5.22 -5.53 -5.03
CA GLY A 124 3.90 -5.87 -5.54
C GLY A 124 3.52 -7.35 -5.33
N PHE A 125 4.50 -8.26 -5.45
CA PHE A 125 4.26 -9.68 -5.17
C PHE A 125 4.03 -9.93 -3.67
N LYS A 126 4.82 -9.29 -2.79
CA LYS A 126 4.62 -9.38 -1.33
C LYS A 126 3.26 -8.86 -0.91
N GLU A 127 2.84 -7.71 -1.44
CA GLU A 127 1.54 -7.12 -1.16
C GLU A 127 0.40 -8.02 -1.65
N PHE A 128 0.55 -8.61 -2.84
CA PHE A 128 -0.38 -9.61 -3.36
C PHE A 128 -0.50 -10.82 -2.41
N CYS A 129 0.62 -11.43 -2.00
CA CYS A 129 0.61 -12.55 -1.06
C CYS A 129 -0.05 -12.20 0.29
N GLN A 130 0.19 -10.98 0.79
CA GLN A 130 -0.43 -10.50 2.03
C GLN A 130 -1.96 -10.41 1.89
N LYS A 131 -2.46 -9.87 0.77
CA LYS A 131 -3.90 -9.80 0.47
C LYS A 131 -4.54 -11.18 0.38
N ILE A 132 -3.87 -12.13 -0.27
CA ILE A 132 -4.33 -13.54 -0.33
C ILE A 132 -4.36 -14.16 1.07
N TYR A 133 -3.34 -13.92 1.89
CA TYR A 133 -3.28 -14.42 3.27
C TYR A 133 -4.41 -13.84 4.14
N ASP A 134 -4.68 -12.54 4.04
CA ASP A 134 -5.75 -11.91 4.81
C ASP A 134 -7.14 -12.36 4.33
N ALA A 135 -7.34 -12.54 3.02
CA ALA A 135 -8.56 -13.17 2.49
C ALA A 135 -8.74 -14.60 3.03
N GLY A 136 -7.67 -15.39 3.08
CA GLY A 136 -7.68 -16.74 3.65
C GLY A 136 -8.08 -16.77 5.14
N LYS A 137 -7.66 -15.77 5.94
CA LYS A 137 -8.11 -15.65 7.34
C LYS A 137 -9.62 -15.45 7.45
N HIS A 138 -10.22 -14.71 6.52
CA HIS A 138 -11.65 -14.41 6.54
C HIS A 138 -12.50 -15.60 6.06
N CYS A 139 -12.01 -16.37 5.09
CA CYS A 139 -12.77 -17.43 4.45
C CYS A 139 -12.52 -18.83 5.05
N GLY A 140 -11.49 -19.01 5.89
CA GLY A 140 -11.17 -20.29 6.53
C GLY A 140 -10.48 -21.29 5.58
N ASN A 141 -10.51 -22.59 5.93
CA ASN A 141 -9.71 -23.63 5.26
C ASN A 141 -10.27 -24.13 3.90
N MET A 142 -11.45 -23.67 3.46
CA MET A 142 -12.13 -24.23 2.27
C MET A 142 -12.31 -23.20 1.15
N VAL A 143 -11.25 -22.46 0.82
CA VAL A 143 -11.29 -21.50 -0.30
C VAL A 143 -10.88 -22.20 -1.59
N ASP A 144 -11.77 -22.23 -2.57
CA ASP A 144 -11.43 -22.57 -3.95
C ASP A 144 -10.66 -21.41 -4.59
N PHE A 145 -9.37 -21.62 -4.88
CA PHE A 145 -8.51 -20.60 -5.47
C PHE A 145 -8.99 -20.13 -6.86
N ASN A 146 -9.71 -20.97 -7.60
CA ASN A 146 -10.27 -20.60 -8.90
C ASN A 146 -11.40 -19.57 -8.77
N GLN A 147 -12.05 -19.51 -7.60
CA GLN A 147 -13.08 -18.52 -7.30
C GLN A 147 -12.51 -17.29 -6.59
N LEU A 148 -11.41 -17.46 -5.85
CA LEU A 148 -10.76 -16.37 -5.13
C LEU A 148 -10.02 -15.42 -6.08
N LEU A 149 -9.32 -15.97 -7.08
CA LEU A 149 -8.51 -15.17 -8.00
C LEU A 149 -9.38 -14.65 -9.15
N PRO A 150 -9.29 -13.35 -9.50
CA PRO A 150 -9.98 -12.82 -10.65
C PRO A 150 -9.43 -13.43 -11.94
N HIS A 151 -10.30 -13.66 -12.92
CA HIS A 151 -9.89 -14.08 -14.25
C HIS A 151 -8.99 -13.00 -14.90
N CYS A 152 -8.06 -13.38 -15.77
CA CYS A 152 -7.16 -12.44 -16.44
C CYS A 152 -7.93 -11.34 -17.21
N THR A 153 -9.05 -11.71 -17.84
CA THR A 153 -9.97 -10.78 -18.52
C THR A 153 -10.61 -9.78 -17.55
N THR A 154 -10.87 -10.16 -16.31
CA THR A 154 -11.38 -9.22 -15.29
C THR A 154 -10.30 -8.22 -14.92
N LEU A 155 -9.05 -8.68 -14.73
CA LEU A 155 -7.92 -7.78 -14.48
C LEU A 155 -7.68 -6.83 -15.66
N GLU A 156 -7.88 -7.28 -16.89
CA GLU A 156 -7.70 -6.44 -18.09
C GLU A 156 -8.80 -5.39 -18.26
N ASN A 157 -10.05 -5.71 -17.90
CA ASN A 157 -11.19 -4.81 -18.11
C ASN A 157 -11.55 -3.94 -16.91
N ASP A 158 -11.18 -4.36 -15.71
CA ASP A 158 -11.53 -3.71 -14.46
C ASP A 158 -10.26 -3.40 -13.64
N TRP A 159 -9.31 -2.71 -14.29
CA TRP A 159 -8.18 -2.16 -13.57
C TRP A 159 -8.73 -1.24 -12.49
N PRO A 160 -8.37 -1.45 -11.21
CA PRO A 160 -8.70 -0.49 -10.21
C PRO A 160 -8.13 0.84 -10.66
N VAL A 161 -8.99 1.86 -10.71
CA VAL A 161 -8.69 3.22 -11.17
C VAL A 161 -7.42 3.83 -10.51
N GLN A 162 -6.98 3.23 -9.39
CA GLN A 162 -5.76 3.55 -8.64
C GLN A 162 -4.49 2.96 -9.26
N VAL A 163 -4.53 1.77 -9.86
CA VAL A 163 -3.39 1.08 -10.47
C VAL A 163 -2.95 1.79 -11.76
N GLU A 164 -3.90 2.22 -12.59
CA GLU A 164 -3.62 2.98 -13.81
C GLU A 164 -2.90 4.30 -13.51
N HIS A 165 -3.34 4.99 -12.45
CA HIS A 165 -2.72 6.22 -12.00
C HIS A 165 -1.34 5.97 -11.38
N TYR A 166 -1.18 4.89 -10.61
CA TYR A 166 0.11 4.48 -10.08
C TYR A 166 1.12 4.21 -11.20
N ILE A 167 0.71 3.48 -12.24
CA ILE A 167 1.55 3.21 -13.42
C ILE A 167 1.89 4.52 -14.13
N ALA A 168 0.93 5.41 -14.34
CA ALA A 168 1.19 6.70 -14.96
C ALA A 168 2.18 7.56 -14.15
N ALA A 169 2.03 7.62 -12.83
CA ALA A 169 2.89 8.40 -11.93
C ALA A 169 4.31 7.79 -11.79
N VAL A 170 4.43 6.46 -11.83
CA VAL A 170 5.72 5.75 -11.74
C VAL A 170 6.48 5.80 -13.07
N LEU A 171 5.79 5.66 -14.21
CA LEU A 171 6.42 5.55 -15.53
C LEU A 171 6.66 6.89 -16.24
N HIS A 172 6.07 8.00 -15.79
CA HIS A 172 6.25 9.29 -16.46
C HIS A 172 6.62 10.43 -15.50
N PRO A 173 7.79 11.09 -15.69
CA PRO A 173 8.21 12.22 -14.86
C PRO A 173 7.17 13.34 -14.75
N GLN A 174 6.45 13.62 -15.85
CA GLN A 174 5.39 14.63 -15.92
C GLN A 174 4.18 14.35 -15.02
N PHE A 175 3.93 13.10 -14.64
CA PHE A 175 2.79 12.70 -13.81
C PHE A 175 3.15 12.59 -12.32
N LYS A 176 4.42 12.77 -11.96
CA LYS A 176 4.92 12.65 -10.57
C LYS A 176 4.32 13.68 -9.60
N HIS A 177 3.81 14.80 -10.12
CA HIS A 177 3.26 15.92 -9.34
C HIS A 177 1.74 16.04 -9.42
N LEU A 178 1.06 15.11 -10.10
CA LEU A 178 -0.37 15.26 -10.36
C LEU A 178 -1.21 14.78 -9.18
N ASP A 179 -2.09 15.68 -8.74
CA ASP A 179 -2.97 15.44 -7.61
C ASP A 179 -4.04 14.40 -7.97
N ILE A 180 -4.19 13.41 -7.08
CA ILE A 180 -4.81 12.09 -7.33
C ILE A 180 -6.30 12.19 -7.70
N PHE A 181 -6.92 13.35 -7.45
CA PHE A 181 -8.37 13.50 -7.41
C PHE A 181 -9.04 14.00 -8.70
N ILE A 182 -8.30 14.40 -9.75
CA ILE A 182 -8.92 14.95 -10.97
C ILE A 182 -9.21 13.85 -12.02
N LYS A 183 -10.49 13.51 -12.18
CA LYS A 183 -11.00 12.43 -13.06
C LYS A 183 -10.61 12.56 -14.55
N GLN A 184 -10.46 13.78 -15.07
CA GLN A 184 -10.09 14.00 -16.48
C GLN A 184 -8.61 13.69 -16.74
N ILE A 185 -7.72 14.16 -15.87
CA ILE A 185 -6.28 13.90 -15.97
C ILE A 185 -6.00 12.40 -15.89
N ARG A 186 -6.75 11.71 -15.02
CA ARG A 186 -6.70 10.25 -14.90
C ARG A 186 -7.04 9.52 -16.20
N ARG A 187 -8.14 9.90 -16.87
CA ARG A 187 -8.53 9.31 -18.16
C ARG A 187 -7.50 9.55 -19.26
N HIS A 188 -6.89 10.74 -19.30
CA HIS A 188 -5.86 11.04 -20.28
C HIS A 188 -4.57 10.23 -20.05
N ALA A 189 -4.14 10.11 -18.79
CA ALA A 189 -2.99 9.29 -18.43
C ALA A 189 -3.22 7.80 -18.75
N HIS A 190 -4.43 7.29 -18.54
CA HIS A 190 -4.83 5.93 -18.91
C HIS A 190 -4.66 5.67 -20.41
N GLU A 191 -5.22 6.52 -21.27
CA GLU A 191 -5.09 6.36 -22.73
C GLU A 191 -3.62 6.38 -23.19
N LEU A 192 -2.79 7.23 -22.57
CA LEU A 192 -1.35 7.29 -22.88
C LEU A 192 -0.61 6.00 -22.50
N VAL A 193 -0.89 5.45 -21.31
CA VAL A 193 -0.29 4.19 -20.86
C VAL A 193 -0.76 3.05 -21.76
N LYS A 194 -2.06 2.98 -22.07
CA LYS A 194 -2.63 1.95 -22.94
C LYS A 194 -2.02 1.96 -24.34
N ASN A 195 -1.88 3.15 -24.95
CA ASN A 195 -1.22 3.31 -26.24
C ASN A 195 0.27 2.92 -26.19
N LYS A 196 0.98 3.25 -25.10
CA LYS A 196 2.36 2.81 -24.91
C LYS A 196 2.47 1.29 -24.74
N ILE A 197 1.59 0.65 -23.97
CA ILE A 197 1.57 -0.81 -23.79
C ILE A 197 1.34 -1.52 -25.13
N GLN A 198 0.38 -1.04 -25.94
CA GLN A 198 0.09 -1.61 -27.25
C GLN A 198 1.21 -1.44 -28.29
N THR A 199 2.11 -0.47 -28.08
CA THR A 199 3.25 -0.23 -28.99
C THR A 199 4.50 -1.01 -28.60
N TYR A 200 4.53 -1.68 -27.44
CA TYR A 200 5.61 -2.61 -27.16
C TYR A 200 5.47 -3.81 -28.09
N PRO A 201 6.54 -4.21 -28.80
CA PRO A 201 6.51 -5.39 -29.63
C PRO A 201 6.21 -6.57 -28.72
N THR A 202 5.03 -7.15 -28.87
CA THR A 202 4.73 -8.46 -28.32
C THR A 202 5.76 -9.39 -28.95
N THR A 203 6.73 -9.83 -28.16
CA THR A 203 7.60 -10.94 -28.53
C THR A 203 6.69 -12.14 -28.66
N SER A 204 6.15 -12.34 -29.85
CA SER A 204 5.51 -13.57 -30.25
C SER A 204 6.57 -14.64 -30.12
N SER A 205 6.57 -15.32 -28.98
CA SER A 205 7.30 -16.55 -28.78
C SER A 205 6.75 -17.54 -29.79
N SER A 206 7.41 -17.61 -30.94
CA SER A 206 7.26 -18.70 -31.89
C SER A 206 7.67 -19.96 -31.15
N SER A 207 6.66 -20.67 -30.64
CA SER A 207 6.77 -21.97 -30.02
C SER A 207 7.28 -22.96 -31.06
N SER A 208 8.60 -23.09 -31.11
CA SER A 208 9.27 -24.18 -31.82
C SER A 208 9.12 -25.42 -30.95
N THR A 209 8.13 -26.25 -31.26
CA THR A 209 7.95 -27.58 -30.69
C THR A 209 9.17 -28.43 -31.04
N THR A 210 10.12 -28.52 -30.11
CA THR A 210 11.14 -29.57 -30.13
C THR A 210 10.67 -30.69 -29.23
N ASN A 211 10.46 -31.86 -29.82
CA ASN A 211 10.11 -33.08 -29.12
C ASN A 211 11.27 -33.46 -28.18
N LEU A 212 11.05 -33.35 -26.88
CA LEU A 212 11.99 -33.80 -25.86
C LEU A 212 11.68 -35.28 -25.56
N SER A 213 12.56 -36.17 -26.01
CA SER A 213 12.58 -37.57 -25.61
C SER A 213 12.97 -37.70 -24.14
N ASN A 214 12.24 -38.53 -23.40
CA ASN A 214 12.50 -38.87 -22.01
C ASN A 214 13.83 -39.64 -21.89
N ASP A 215 14.87 -38.98 -21.39
CA ASP A 215 16.00 -39.64 -20.73
C ASP A 215 16.09 -39.12 -19.29
N THR A 216 15.55 -39.92 -18.38
CA THR A 216 15.81 -39.82 -16.96
C THR A 216 17.16 -40.47 -16.70
N ASP A 217 18.21 -39.67 -16.40
CA ASP A 217 19.33 -40.14 -15.60
C ASP A 217 20.20 -39.01 -15.04
N LEU A 218 20.49 -39.15 -13.73
CA LEU A 218 21.55 -38.53 -12.92
C LEU A 218 21.69 -36.99 -12.90
N PHE A 219 21.23 -36.38 -11.80
CA PHE A 219 21.77 -35.11 -11.28
C PHE A 219 22.99 -35.38 -10.38
N PRO A 220 24.20 -34.93 -10.72
CA PRO A 220 25.29 -34.81 -9.75
C PRO A 220 25.14 -33.52 -8.95
N SER A 221 25.36 -33.63 -7.63
CA SER A 221 25.49 -32.51 -6.71
C SER A 221 26.60 -31.55 -7.15
N LEU A 222 26.25 -30.31 -7.50
CA LEU A 222 27.19 -29.23 -7.81
C LEU A 222 26.78 -27.96 -7.05
N TYR A 223 27.25 -27.86 -5.81
CA TYR A 223 27.51 -26.58 -5.17
C TYR A 223 29.02 -26.37 -5.12
N ASP A 224 29.58 -25.78 -6.17
CA ASP A 224 30.86 -25.08 -6.11
C ASP A 224 30.71 -23.72 -6.80
N LYS A 225 30.99 -22.65 -6.04
CA LYS A 225 30.93 -21.25 -6.49
C LYS A 225 32.15 -20.91 -7.35
N PRO A 226 31.99 -19.94 -8.27
CA PRO A 226 32.90 -18.79 -8.21
C PRO A 226 32.19 -17.44 -8.30
N LYS A 227 32.98 -16.44 -7.90
CA LYS A 227 32.63 -15.13 -7.38
C LYS A 227 32.26 -14.09 -8.45
N ASP A 228 31.30 -13.25 -8.06
CA ASP A 228 31.14 -11.82 -8.33
C ASP A 228 32.16 -11.15 -9.26
N THR A 229 31.73 -10.76 -10.47
CA THR A 229 32.10 -9.46 -11.11
C THR A 229 31.35 -9.12 -12.41
N ILE A 230 30.57 -10.02 -13.01
CA ILE A 230 30.05 -9.79 -14.38
C ILE A 230 28.78 -8.91 -14.44
N LYS A 231 27.98 -8.83 -13.37
CA LYS A 231 26.62 -8.25 -13.47
C LYS A 231 26.51 -6.72 -13.40
N LYS A 232 27.60 -5.99 -13.09
CA LYS A 232 27.53 -4.51 -13.01
C LYS A 232 27.69 -3.82 -14.38
N ARG A 233 28.32 -4.49 -15.36
CA ARG A 233 28.61 -3.89 -16.67
C ARG A 233 27.44 -3.93 -17.65
N GLU A 234 26.54 -4.91 -17.55
CA GLU A 234 25.38 -5.00 -18.45
C GLU A 234 24.30 -3.97 -18.10
N PHE A 235 24.14 -3.61 -16.82
CA PHE A 235 23.10 -2.66 -16.40
C PHE A 235 23.44 -1.19 -16.74
N GLU A 236 24.73 -0.81 -16.71
CA GLU A 236 25.18 0.54 -17.11
C GLU A 236 25.12 0.75 -18.63
N MET A 237 25.08 -0.31 -19.43
CA MET A 237 25.03 -0.20 -20.89
C MET A 237 23.62 0.16 -21.39
N TYR A 238 22.57 -0.31 -20.70
CA TYR A 238 21.17 0.00 -21.06
C TYR A 238 20.72 1.41 -20.61
N LEU A 239 21.26 1.94 -19.51
CA LEU A 239 20.94 3.30 -19.08
C LEU A 239 21.62 4.39 -19.94
N ASN A 240 22.76 4.07 -20.57
CA ASN A 240 23.49 5.02 -21.42
C ASN A 240 23.02 5.04 -22.88
N SER A 241 22.28 4.03 -23.35
CA SER A 241 21.69 4.04 -24.70
C SER A 241 20.49 4.97 -24.80
N ASP A 242 19.70 5.13 -23.73
CA ASP A 242 18.53 6.02 -23.72
C ASP A 242 18.90 7.51 -23.61
N LEU A 243 20.02 7.85 -22.96
CA LEU A 243 20.50 9.24 -22.87
C LEU A 243 21.03 9.77 -24.21
N ARG A 244 21.54 8.91 -25.10
CA ARG A 244 22.04 9.32 -26.43
C ARG A 244 20.95 9.58 -27.46
N LEU A 245 19.72 9.14 -27.23
CA LEU A 245 18.60 9.44 -28.13
C LEU A 245 17.98 10.82 -27.86
N GLN A 246 18.22 11.43 -26.69
CA GLN A 246 17.71 12.78 -26.38
C GLN A 246 18.64 13.92 -26.83
N GLU A 247 19.93 13.67 -27.03
CA GLU A 247 20.87 14.71 -27.51
C GLU A 247 20.88 14.88 -29.04
N GLY A 248 20.18 14.01 -29.79
CA GLY A 248 20.14 14.03 -31.25
C GLY A 248 19.01 14.86 -31.87
N GLU A 249 17.98 15.23 -31.12
CA GLU A 249 16.81 15.95 -31.66
C GLU A 249 16.91 17.48 -31.57
N ASP A 250 17.91 18.02 -30.87
CA ASP A 250 18.13 19.48 -30.73
C ASP A 250 19.02 20.09 -31.84
N LEU A 251 19.48 19.30 -32.83
CA LEU A 251 20.34 19.79 -33.93
C LEU A 251 19.64 19.97 -35.29
N LEU A 252 18.32 19.80 -35.37
CA LEU A 252 17.54 20.00 -36.61
C LEU A 252 16.54 21.16 -36.57
N LYS A 253 16.80 22.16 -35.72
CA LYS A 253 16.09 23.45 -35.75
C LYS A 253 17.05 24.60 -36.03
N PHE A 254 17.53 24.68 -37.28
CA PHE A 254 18.00 25.91 -37.93
C PHE A 254 17.69 25.84 -39.43
#